data_AF-A0A815XHN7-F1
#
_entry.id   AF-A0A815XHN7-F1
#
_cell.length_a   1.000
_cell.length_b   1.000
_cell.length_c   1.000
_cell.angle_alpha   90.00
_cell.angle_beta   90.00
_cell.angle_gamma   90.00
#
_symmetry.space_group_name_H-M   'P 1'
#
loop_
_entity.id
_entity.type
_entity.pdbx_description
1 polymer ?
#
loop_
_entity_poly.entity_id
_entity_poly.type
_entity_poly.pdbx_seq_one_letter_code
_entity_poly.pdbx_strand_id
1 'polypeptide(L)'
;IAIPNAVPYSATKGAIIQLTRNLALDLGSFNIRVNCISPGSIDSPGRDEFAKMNNMTIEQMNDMCIQGSCLKRIGQAEDIANLIVFMISDLCQFMTGTNLVVDGGNWNDLLANKVVFLTGAAGSVARYIARACYAHGARLVLGDLDLEKTNKVKDEILENENNNEDRILVVELDVTNETSIQQAVQASLDKWKTIDVLLNTAATYVLGNVEQVSDENWSRVFDVNVRGYALMAKYIAPIFKKQNSGSIVNMGSI
;
A
#
# COMPACT_ATOMS: atom_id res chain seq x y z
N ILE A 1 12.53 7.29 6.75
CA ILE A 1 11.65 7.76 5.65
C ILE A 1 12.53 7.99 4.41
N ALA A 2 12.16 7.44 3.26
CA ALA A 2 12.80 7.71 1.98
C ALA A 2 11.97 8.74 1.20
N ILE A 3 12.62 9.70 0.54
CA ILE A 3 11.97 10.76 -0.24
C ILE A 3 12.51 10.69 -1.66
N PRO A 4 11.65 10.68 -2.70
CA PRO A 4 12.10 10.75 -4.09
C PRO A 4 13.02 11.95 -4.34
N ASN A 5 14.03 11.78 -5.20
CA ASN A 5 15.00 12.83 -5.56
C ASN A 5 15.83 13.41 -4.38
N ALA A 6 15.85 12.75 -3.23
CA ALA A 6 16.60 13.18 -2.04
C ALA A 6 17.61 12.11 -1.56
N VAL A 7 18.16 11.31 -2.47
CA VAL A 7 19.00 10.14 -2.14
C VAL A 7 20.14 10.47 -1.16
N PRO A 8 20.97 11.52 -1.35
CA PRO A 8 22.03 11.84 -0.39
C PRO A 8 21.47 12.18 0.99
N TYR A 9 20.39 12.98 1.04
CA TYR A 9 19.74 13.33 2.29
C TYR A 9 19.21 12.09 3.02
N SER A 10 18.40 11.25 2.35
CA SER A 10 17.87 10.03 2.93
C SER A 10 18.97 9.07 3.41
N ALA A 11 20.07 8.94 2.64
CA ALA A 11 21.23 8.14 3.04
C ALA A 11 21.87 8.68 4.33
N THR A 12 22.09 10.00 4.45
CA THR A 12 22.68 10.58 5.67
C THR A 12 21.80 10.39 6.91
N LYS A 13 20.47 10.44 6.77
CA LYS A 13 19.56 10.17 7.89
C LYS A 13 19.62 8.71 8.36
N GLY A 14 19.79 7.77 7.44
CA GLY A 14 20.09 6.38 7.77
C GLY A 14 21.44 6.22 8.48
N ALA A 15 22.47 6.93 8.02
CA ALA A 15 23.81 6.91 8.62
C ALA A 15 23.80 7.42 10.08
N ILE A 16 23.05 8.48 10.38
CA ILE A 16 22.93 9.03 11.75
C ILE A 16 22.36 7.99 12.71
N ILE A 17 21.37 7.20 12.28
CA ILE A 17 20.78 6.15 13.12
C ILE A 17 21.83 5.10 13.48
N GLN A 18 22.66 4.68 12.52
CA GLN A 18 23.72 3.72 12.80
C GLN A 18 24.86 4.33 13.64
N LEU A 19 25.24 5.57 13.36
CA LEU A 19 26.21 6.33 14.16
C LEU A 19 25.79 6.40 15.62
N THR A 20 24.50 6.67 15.88
CA THR A 20 23.92 6.74 17.23
C THR A 20 24.15 5.44 18.01
N ARG A 21 23.94 4.29 17.37
CA ARG A 21 24.14 2.98 18.01
C ARG A 21 25.60 2.72 18.36
N ASN A 22 26.53 3.05 17.46
CA ASN A 22 27.96 2.89 17.70
C ASN A 22 28.42 3.81 18.84
N LEU A 23 28.03 5.09 18.81
CA LEU A 23 28.35 6.02 19.89
C LEU A 23 27.76 5.59 21.24
N ALA A 24 26.55 5.02 21.25
CA ALA A 24 25.96 4.47 22.47
C ALA A 24 26.79 3.31 23.06
N LEU A 25 27.35 2.44 22.21
CA LEU A 25 28.26 1.36 22.64
C LEU A 25 29.57 1.93 23.18
N ASP A 26 30.19 2.85 22.44
CA ASP A 26 31.50 3.41 22.79
C ASP A 26 31.45 4.24 24.09
N LEU A 27 30.35 4.96 24.31
CA LEU A 27 30.23 5.94 25.38
C LEU A 27 29.43 5.45 26.60
N GLY A 28 28.71 4.33 26.47
CA GLY A 28 27.83 3.82 27.53
C GLY A 28 28.55 3.50 28.84
N SER A 29 29.79 3.01 28.78
CA SER A 29 30.61 2.73 29.97
C SER A 29 30.96 3.99 30.79
N PHE A 30 30.86 5.17 30.18
CA PHE A 30 31.04 6.47 30.83
C PHE A 30 29.71 7.08 31.31
N ASN A 31 28.62 6.30 31.32
CA ASN A 31 27.27 6.74 31.65
C ASN A 31 26.74 7.86 30.73
N ILE A 32 27.22 7.89 29.47
CA ILE A 32 26.75 8.83 28.44
C ILE A 32 25.70 8.12 27.59
N ARG A 33 24.49 8.69 27.54
CA ARG A 33 23.39 8.19 26.72
C ARG A 33 23.44 8.82 25.34
N VAL A 34 23.25 8.03 24.29
CA VAL A 34 23.22 8.52 22.91
C VAL A 34 21.98 7.99 22.22
N ASN A 35 21.06 8.87 21.83
CA ASN A 35 19.80 8.50 21.18
C ASN A 35 19.57 9.36 19.94
N CYS A 36 18.78 8.84 19.03
CA CYS A 36 18.33 9.52 17.82
C CYS A 36 16.82 9.78 17.92
N ILE A 37 16.39 10.92 17.37
CA ILE A 37 14.98 11.18 17.10
C ILE A 37 14.78 11.36 15.60
N SER A 38 13.67 10.84 15.10
CA SER A 38 13.27 10.89 13.68
C SER A 38 11.90 11.55 13.56
N PRO A 39 11.85 12.89 13.42
CA PRO A 39 10.61 13.61 13.19
C PRO A 39 9.95 13.24 11.85
N GLY A 40 8.61 13.28 11.82
CA GLY A 40 7.82 13.29 10.60
C GLY A 40 7.60 14.70 10.05
N SER A 41 6.42 14.93 9.47
CA SER A 41 6.02 16.25 8.98
C SER A 41 5.68 17.18 10.15
N ILE A 42 6.60 18.10 10.46
CA ILE A 42 6.46 19.12 11.49
C ILE A 42 6.23 20.49 10.86
N ASP A 43 5.28 21.25 11.40
CA ASP A 43 5.04 22.61 11.01
C ASP A 43 6.23 23.49 11.40
N SER A 44 6.89 24.06 10.40
CA SER A 44 8.12 24.82 10.58
C SER A 44 8.32 25.83 9.44
N PRO A 45 9.09 26.92 9.66
CA PRO A 45 9.20 28.03 8.71
C PRO A 45 9.73 27.67 7.30
N GLY A 46 10.32 26.48 7.10
CA GLY A 46 10.82 26.03 5.80
C GLY A 46 9.82 25.22 4.97
N ARG A 47 8.61 24.99 5.48
CA ARG A 47 7.65 24.06 4.86
C ARG A 47 7.01 24.62 3.59
N ASP A 48 6.79 25.93 3.52
CA ASP A 48 6.30 26.62 2.32
C ASP A 48 7.28 26.49 1.15
N GLU A 49 8.58 26.57 1.43
CA GLU A 49 9.62 26.37 0.41
C GLU A 49 9.65 24.92 -0.05
N PHE A 50 9.53 23.96 0.87
CA PHE A 50 9.48 22.54 0.51
C PHE A 50 8.24 22.21 -0.34
N ALA A 51 7.07 22.78 -0.04
CA ALA A 51 5.87 22.62 -0.86
C ALA A 51 6.10 23.13 -2.29
N LYS A 52 6.70 24.33 -2.43
CA LYS A 52 7.06 24.89 -3.75
C LYS A 52 8.04 24.02 -4.51
N MET A 53 9.09 23.48 -3.86
CA MET A 53 10.05 22.57 -4.48
C MET A 53 9.41 21.29 -5.03
N ASN A 54 8.28 20.88 -4.48
CA ASN A 54 7.51 19.71 -4.92
C ASN A 54 6.35 20.06 -5.86
N ASN A 55 6.29 21.30 -6.35
CA ASN A 55 5.19 21.81 -7.20
C ASN A 55 3.80 21.66 -6.56
N MET A 56 3.71 21.88 -5.24
CA MET A 56 2.46 21.80 -4.46
C MET A 56 2.22 23.12 -3.73
N THR A 57 0.96 23.43 -3.44
CA THR A 57 0.63 24.44 -2.42
C THR A 57 0.89 23.88 -1.03
N ILE A 58 1.07 24.76 -0.04
CA ILE A 58 1.22 24.34 1.36
C ILE A 58 -0.03 23.56 1.85
N GLU A 59 -1.21 23.94 1.38
CA GLU A 59 -2.49 23.29 1.69
C GLU A 59 -2.52 21.86 1.13
N GLN A 60 -2.16 21.66 -0.13
CA GLN A 60 -2.06 20.32 -0.74
C GLN A 60 -1.06 19.43 0.02
N MET A 61 0.08 19.99 0.40
CA MET A 61 1.08 19.26 1.17
C MET A 61 0.57 18.92 2.58
N ASN A 62 -0.17 19.81 3.21
CA ASN A 62 -0.82 19.58 4.51
C ASN A 62 -1.79 18.42 4.44
N ASP A 63 -2.70 18.46 3.47
CA ASP A 63 -3.72 17.43 3.29
C ASP A 63 -3.08 16.05 3.09
N MET A 64 -2.04 15.96 2.25
CA MET A 64 -1.30 14.71 2.04
C MET A 64 -0.68 14.18 3.34
N CYS A 65 0.00 15.04 4.11
CA CYS A 65 0.64 14.65 5.36
C CYS A 65 -0.39 14.27 6.44
N ILE A 66 -1.52 14.97 6.50
CA ILE A 66 -2.64 14.68 7.41
C ILE A 66 -3.27 13.33 7.07
N GLN A 67 -3.48 13.05 5.79
CA GLN A 67 -4.07 11.79 5.33
C GLN A 67 -3.18 10.58 5.67
N GLY A 68 -1.87 10.69 5.44
CA GLY A 68 -0.89 9.65 5.75
C GLY A 68 -0.56 9.48 7.25
N SER A 69 -1.05 10.37 8.11
CA SER A 69 -0.85 10.33 9.56
C SER A 69 -2.02 9.63 10.26
N CYS A 70 -1.74 8.75 11.24
CA CYS A 70 -2.76 8.18 12.11
C CYS A 70 -3.45 9.25 12.97
N LEU A 71 -2.70 10.27 13.42
CA LEU A 71 -3.21 11.33 14.27
C LEU A 71 -3.96 12.44 13.52
N LYS A 72 -4.04 12.36 12.19
CA LYS A 72 -4.81 13.28 11.31
C LYS A 72 -4.51 14.76 11.56
N ARG A 73 -3.25 15.08 11.87
CA ARG A 73 -2.75 16.45 12.00
C ARG A 73 -1.28 16.54 11.60
N ILE A 74 -0.83 17.75 11.31
CA ILE A 74 0.59 18.06 11.22
C ILE A 74 1.18 18.13 12.63
N GLY A 75 2.41 17.61 12.79
CA GLY A 75 3.14 17.74 14.04
C GLY A 75 3.50 19.20 14.31
N GLN A 76 3.44 19.63 15.55
CA GLN A 76 3.86 20.95 15.98
C GLN A 76 5.30 20.89 16.52
N ALA A 77 6.00 22.02 16.55
CA ALA A 77 7.37 22.07 17.08
C ALA A 77 7.44 21.55 18.53
N GLU A 78 6.37 21.78 19.30
CA GLU A 78 6.17 21.31 20.66
C GLU A 78 6.16 19.78 20.79
N ASP A 79 5.65 19.05 19.78
CA ASP A 79 5.66 17.58 19.79
C ASP A 79 7.10 17.03 19.84
N ILE A 80 8.03 17.72 19.16
CA ILE A 80 9.46 17.39 19.17
C ILE A 80 10.13 17.92 20.43
N ALA A 81 9.85 19.17 20.81
CA ALA A 81 10.45 19.80 21.97
C ALA A 81 10.17 19.02 23.26
N ASN A 82 8.92 18.57 23.45
CA ASN A 82 8.54 17.77 24.61
C ASN A 82 9.29 16.43 24.68
N LEU A 83 9.48 15.75 23.54
CA LEU A 83 10.29 14.53 23.51
C LEU A 83 11.75 14.82 23.85
N ILE A 84 12.32 15.91 23.34
CA ILE A 84 13.70 16.29 23.66
C ILE A 84 13.87 16.52 25.16
N VAL A 85 12.94 17.23 25.80
CA VAL A 85 12.95 17.42 27.27
C VAL A 85 12.94 16.08 27.99
N PHE A 86 12.05 15.15 27.59
CA PHE A 86 12.04 13.79 28.15
C PHE A 86 13.39 13.06 27.94
N MET A 87 13.95 13.13 26.73
CA MET A 87 15.19 12.45 26.34
C MET A 87 16.43 12.94 27.07
N ILE A 88 16.52 14.24 27.39
CA ILE A 88 17.65 14.80 28.13
C ILE A 88 17.46 14.73 29.64
N SER A 89 16.24 14.54 30.12
CA SER A 89 15.93 14.39 31.55
C SER A 89 16.31 13.00 32.10
N ASP A 90 16.19 12.87 33.42
CA ASP A 90 16.42 11.62 34.14
C ASP A 90 15.27 10.59 33.99
N LEU A 91 14.14 10.97 33.38
CA LEU A 91 12.99 10.09 33.20
C LEU A 91 13.27 8.91 32.25
N CYS A 92 14.35 8.98 31.46
CA CYS A 92 14.74 7.96 30.50
C CYS A 92 16.21 7.50 30.66
N GLN A 93 16.71 7.45 31.90
CA GLN A 93 18.11 7.05 32.17
C GLN A 93 18.50 5.67 31.61
N PHE A 94 17.53 4.77 31.44
CA PHE A 94 17.76 3.44 30.86
C PHE A 94 17.60 3.38 29.32
N MET A 95 17.46 4.52 28.64
CA MET A 95 17.36 4.61 27.18
C MET A 95 18.67 5.11 26.57
N THR A 96 19.34 4.24 25.80
CA THR A 96 20.51 4.58 24.97
C THR A 96 20.52 3.71 23.70
N GLY A 97 21.07 4.21 22.60
CA GLY A 97 21.15 3.53 21.31
C GLY A 97 19.84 3.43 20.53
N THR A 98 18.77 4.10 20.98
CA THR A 98 17.46 4.03 20.31
C THR A 98 17.29 5.09 19.22
N ASN A 99 16.38 4.81 18.28
CA ASN A 99 15.82 5.81 17.38
C ASN A 99 14.32 5.92 17.64
N LEU A 100 13.87 7.08 18.14
CA LEU A 100 12.45 7.33 18.39
C LEU A 100 11.85 8.12 17.23
N VAL A 101 10.82 7.55 16.61
CA VAL A 101 10.08 8.20 15.53
C VAL A 101 8.95 9.03 16.14
N VAL A 102 8.84 10.30 15.71
CA VAL A 102 7.77 11.23 16.14
C VAL A 102 7.14 11.86 14.92
N ASP A 103 6.19 11.14 14.32
CA ASP A 103 5.63 11.49 13.01
C ASP A 103 4.10 11.44 12.97
N GLY A 104 3.44 11.25 14.11
CA GLY A 104 1.99 11.08 14.19
C GLY A 104 1.49 9.74 13.65
N GLY A 105 2.38 8.74 13.52
CA GLY A 105 2.08 7.48 12.87
C GLY A 105 1.97 7.71 11.37
N ASN A 106 3.05 8.17 10.74
CA ASN A 106 3.04 8.38 9.30
C ASN A 106 3.23 7.02 8.60
N TRP A 107 2.17 6.49 8.01
CA TRP A 107 2.21 5.29 7.19
C TRP A 107 2.16 5.73 5.73
N ASN A 108 3.27 5.57 5.01
CA ASN A 108 3.30 5.88 3.59
C ASN A 108 2.22 5.07 2.85
N ASP A 109 1.24 5.74 2.25
CA ASP A 109 0.24 5.15 1.36
C ASP A 109 0.93 4.69 0.06
N LEU A 110 1.56 3.52 0.11
CA LEU A 110 2.32 2.91 -0.99
C LEU A 110 1.52 2.81 -2.30
N LEU A 111 0.19 2.81 -2.20
CA LEU A 111 -0.75 2.68 -3.31
C LEU A 111 -1.70 3.89 -3.43
N ALA A 112 -1.34 5.04 -2.84
CA ALA A 112 -2.13 6.27 -2.95
C ALA A 112 -2.58 6.53 -4.40
N ASN A 113 -3.90 6.64 -4.59
CA ASN A 113 -4.56 6.90 -5.88
C ASN A 113 -4.37 5.83 -6.96
N LYS A 114 -3.71 4.70 -6.66
CA LYS A 114 -3.55 3.59 -7.60
C LYS A 114 -4.84 2.79 -7.72
N VAL A 115 -5.23 2.48 -8.95
CA VAL A 115 -6.35 1.56 -9.22
C VAL A 115 -5.79 0.14 -9.31
N VAL A 116 -6.12 -0.68 -8.31
CA VAL A 116 -5.75 -2.09 -8.21
C VAL A 116 -6.92 -2.94 -8.65
N PHE A 117 -6.75 -3.67 -9.74
CA PHE A 117 -7.73 -4.61 -10.27
C PHE A 117 -7.41 -6.02 -9.78
N LEU A 118 -8.27 -6.58 -8.92
CA LEU A 118 -8.10 -7.89 -8.31
C LEU A 118 -9.11 -8.88 -8.88
N THR A 119 -8.64 -10.00 -9.43
CA THR A 119 -9.51 -11.10 -9.90
C THR A 119 -9.63 -12.19 -8.84
N GLY A 120 -10.80 -12.79 -8.69
CA GLY A 120 -11.04 -13.78 -7.63
C GLY A 120 -11.09 -13.14 -6.24
N ALA A 121 -11.66 -11.94 -6.14
CA ALA A 121 -11.63 -11.11 -4.93
C ALA A 121 -12.30 -11.77 -3.71
N ALA A 122 -13.22 -12.71 -3.90
CA ALA A 122 -13.86 -13.46 -2.82
C ALA A 122 -12.97 -14.58 -2.25
N GLY A 123 -11.79 -14.82 -2.84
CA GLY A 123 -10.85 -15.85 -2.39
C GLY A 123 -10.29 -15.61 -0.99
N SER A 124 -9.92 -16.69 -0.30
CA SER A 124 -9.48 -16.68 1.10
C SER A 124 -8.22 -15.82 1.33
N VAL A 125 -7.27 -15.82 0.41
CA VAL A 125 -6.07 -14.95 0.45
C VAL A 125 -6.36 -13.60 -0.21
N ALA A 126 -7.15 -13.58 -1.27
CA ALA A 126 -7.47 -12.39 -2.05
C ALA A 126 -8.11 -11.28 -1.20
N ARG A 127 -9.01 -11.62 -0.26
CA ARG A 127 -9.60 -10.63 0.67
C ARG A 127 -8.57 -9.93 1.56
N TYR A 128 -7.51 -10.62 1.99
CA TYR A 128 -6.45 -10.01 2.80
C TYR A 128 -5.56 -9.10 1.95
N ILE A 129 -5.30 -9.50 0.70
CA ILE A 129 -4.60 -8.66 -0.28
C ILE A 129 -5.41 -7.39 -0.54
N ALA A 130 -6.71 -7.52 -0.82
CA ALA A 130 -7.61 -6.38 -1.03
C ALA A 130 -7.58 -5.42 0.15
N ARG A 131 -7.75 -5.92 1.38
CA ARG A 131 -7.69 -5.10 2.60
C ARG A 131 -6.34 -4.38 2.74
N ALA A 132 -5.23 -5.09 2.56
CA ALA A 132 -3.91 -4.49 2.63
C ALA A 132 -3.71 -3.39 1.57
N CYS A 133 -4.16 -3.62 0.33
CA CYS A 133 -4.11 -2.61 -0.71
C CYS A 133 -4.95 -1.37 -0.38
N TYR A 134 -6.17 -1.57 0.14
CA TYR A 134 -7.07 -0.48 0.54
C TYR A 134 -6.46 0.40 1.66
N ALA A 135 -5.87 -0.25 2.66
CA ALA A 135 -5.22 0.38 3.81
C ALA A 135 -4.00 1.21 3.40
N HIS A 136 -3.36 0.88 2.27
CA HIS A 136 -2.26 1.66 1.68
C HIS A 136 -2.72 2.67 0.60
N GLY A 137 -3.99 3.07 0.62
CA GLY A 137 -4.48 4.18 -0.20
C GLY A 137 -4.99 3.81 -1.60
N ALA A 138 -5.08 2.51 -1.93
CA ALA A 138 -5.57 2.08 -3.25
C ALA A 138 -7.06 2.36 -3.46
N ARG A 139 -7.44 2.48 -4.73
CA ARG A 139 -8.80 2.24 -5.23
C ARG A 139 -8.86 0.81 -5.72
N LEU A 140 -9.90 0.08 -5.36
CA LEU A 140 -10.01 -1.35 -5.63
C LEU A 140 -11.10 -1.63 -6.66
N VAL A 141 -10.77 -2.43 -7.67
CA VAL A 141 -11.75 -3.19 -8.43
C VAL A 141 -11.73 -4.62 -7.89
N LEU A 142 -12.82 -5.04 -7.26
CA LEU A 142 -13.01 -6.39 -6.74
C LEU A 142 -13.83 -7.18 -7.76
N GLY A 143 -13.14 -7.98 -8.57
CA GLY A 143 -13.77 -8.83 -9.59
C GLY A 143 -13.88 -10.28 -9.15
N ASP A 144 -15.09 -10.83 -9.18
CA ASP A 144 -15.36 -12.25 -8.91
C ASP A 144 -16.66 -12.70 -9.59
N LEU A 145 -16.86 -14.02 -9.69
CA LEU A 145 -18.15 -14.61 -10.10
C LEU A 145 -19.20 -14.48 -8.98
N ASP A 146 -18.76 -14.57 -7.71
CA ASP A 146 -19.64 -14.55 -6.55
C ASP A 146 -19.78 -13.13 -6.00
N LEU A 147 -20.76 -12.39 -6.52
CA LEU A 147 -21.04 -11.01 -6.08
C LEU A 147 -21.46 -10.93 -4.61
N GLU A 148 -22.15 -11.93 -4.06
CA GLU A 148 -22.58 -11.91 -2.67
C GLU A 148 -21.35 -11.97 -1.74
N LYS A 149 -20.44 -12.91 -1.99
CA LYS A 149 -19.19 -13.00 -1.21
C LYS A 149 -18.29 -11.79 -1.43
N THR A 150 -18.24 -11.26 -2.65
CA THR A 150 -17.42 -10.08 -2.96
C THR A 150 -17.94 -8.82 -2.26
N ASN A 151 -19.26 -8.66 -2.15
CA ASN A 151 -19.83 -7.58 -1.35
C ASN A 151 -19.52 -7.75 0.14
N LYS A 152 -19.52 -8.97 0.69
CA LYS A 152 -19.04 -9.21 2.08
C LYS A 152 -17.59 -8.77 2.27
N VAL A 153 -16.71 -9.04 1.30
CA VAL A 153 -15.31 -8.54 1.34
C VAL A 153 -15.27 -7.01 1.29
N LYS A 154 -16.09 -6.36 0.47
CA LYS A 154 -16.21 -4.89 0.46
C LYS A 154 -16.61 -4.37 1.85
N ASP A 155 -17.66 -4.94 2.43
CA ASP A 155 -18.19 -4.52 3.74
C ASP A 155 -17.14 -4.71 4.84
N GLU A 156 -16.44 -5.85 4.87
CA GLU A 156 -15.32 -6.12 5.78
C GLU A 156 -14.19 -5.08 5.64
N ILE A 157 -13.88 -4.64 4.41
CA ILE A 157 -12.85 -3.62 4.19
C ILE A 157 -13.30 -2.27 4.76
N LEU A 158 -14.55 -1.87 4.50
CA LEU A 158 -15.08 -0.57 4.91
C LEU A 158 -15.20 -0.45 6.43
N GLU A 159 -15.69 -1.50 7.11
CA GLU A 159 -15.81 -1.54 8.58
C GLU A 159 -14.47 -1.26 9.31
N ASN A 160 -13.35 -1.66 8.71
CA ASN A 160 -12.03 -1.56 9.32
C ASN A 160 -11.26 -0.26 8.95
N GLU A 161 -11.68 0.48 7.92
CA GLU A 161 -10.83 1.50 7.28
C GLU A 161 -11.63 2.71 6.75
N ASN A 162 -11.63 3.86 7.44
CA ASN A 162 -12.12 5.21 7.03
C ASN A 162 -13.44 5.31 6.20
N ASN A 163 -14.22 4.24 6.05
CA ASN A 163 -15.52 4.11 5.38
C ASN A 163 -15.65 4.82 4.01
N ASN A 164 -14.61 4.85 3.17
CA ASN A 164 -14.72 5.46 1.84
C ASN A 164 -15.12 4.43 0.78
N GLU A 165 -16.43 4.24 0.60
CA GLU A 165 -17.01 3.33 -0.38
C GLU A 165 -16.69 3.72 -1.83
N ASP A 166 -16.48 5.01 -2.13
CA ASP A 166 -16.15 5.48 -3.48
C ASP A 166 -14.84 4.92 -4.01
N ARG A 167 -13.94 4.44 -3.12
CA ARG A 167 -12.69 3.78 -3.49
C ARG A 167 -12.84 2.32 -3.88
N ILE A 168 -14.02 1.71 -3.74
CA ILE A 168 -14.25 0.32 -4.12
C ILE A 168 -15.25 0.24 -5.28
N LEU A 169 -14.97 -0.67 -6.21
CA LEU A 169 -15.87 -1.05 -7.30
C LEU A 169 -15.95 -2.57 -7.31
N VAL A 170 -17.13 -3.11 -7.02
CA VAL A 170 -17.42 -4.55 -7.15
C VAL A 170 -17.92 -4.79 -8.57
N VAL A 171 -17.35 -5.79 -9.25
CA VAL A 171 -17.75 -6.19 -10.60
C VAL A 171 -17.92 -7.70 -10.69
N GLU A 172 -18.92 -8.14 -11.45
CA GLU A 172 -19.02 -9.54 -11.84
C GLU A 172 -17.92 -9.83 -12.87
N LEU A 173 -17.13 -10.87 -12.64
CA LEU A 173 -16.00 -11.21 -13.48
C LEU A 173 -15.81 -12.73 -13.63
N ASP A 174 -16.08 -13.20 -14.84
CA ASP A 174 -15.63 -14.50 -15.33
C ASP A 174 -14.34 -14.32 -16.13
N VAL A 175 -13.20 -14.70 -15.55
CA VAL A 175 -11.89 -14.60 -16.21
C VAL A 175 -11.73 -15.52 -17.42
N THR A 176 -12.63 -16.48 -17.62
CA THR A 176 -12.63 -17.37 -18.79
C THR A 176 -13.40 -16.79 -19.99
N ASN A 177 -14.21 -15.75 -19.74
CA ASN A 177 -15.11 -15.12 -20.70
C ASN A 177 -14.63 -13.71 -21.09
N GLU A 178 -14.22 -13.55 -22.35
CA GLU A 178 -13.66 -12.27 -22.84
C GLU A 178 -14.66 -11.11 -22.76
N THR A 179 -15.96 -11.35 -22.97
CA THR A 179 -17.00 -10.32 -22.86
C THR A 179 -17.14 -9.85 -21.41
N SER A 180 -17.13 -10.77 -20.44
CA SER A 180 -17.17 -10.43 -19.01
C SER A 180 -15.94 -9.60 -18.62
N ILE A 181 -14.74 -10.00 -19.07
CA ILE A 181 -13.51 -9.25 -18.84
C ILE A 181 -13.59 -7.83 -19.41
N GLN A 182 -14.04 -7.69 -20.66
CA GLN A 182 -14.19 -6.39 -21.30
C GLN A 182 -15.15 -5.48 -20.55
N GLN A 183 -16.29 -6.01 -20.09
CA GLN A 183 -17.28 -5.26 -19.32
C GLN A 183 -16.71 -4.81 -17.96
N ALA A 184 -16.03 -5.69 -17.24
CA ALA A 184 -15.43 -5.38 -15.94
C ALA A 184 -14.29 -4.34 -16.06
N VAL A 185 -13.43 -4.49 -17.08
CA VAL A 185 -12.38 -3.50 -17.39
C VAL A 185 -13.00 -2.16 -17.76
N GLN A 186 -14.04 -2.15 -18.59
CA GLN A 186 -14.73 -0.92 -18.98
C GLN A 186 -15.37 -0.23 -17.79
N ALA A 187 -16.02 -0.96 -16.87
CA ALA A 187 -16.58 -0.38 -15.65
C ALA A 187 -15.51 0.31 -14.78
N SER A 188 -14.32 -0.27 -14.66
CA SER A 188 -13.19 0.37 -13.98
C SER A 188 -12.74 1.65 -14.70
N LEU A 189 -12.61 1.62 -16.03
CA LEU A 189 -12.24 2.79 -16.82
C LEU A 189 -13.32 3.88 -16.80
N ASP A 190 -14.60 3.51 -16.72
CA ASP A 190 -15.68 4.47 -16.61
C ASP A 190 -15.61 5.23 -15.29
N LYS A 191 -15.28 4.51 -14.20
CA LYS A 191 -15.14 5.10 -12.86
C LYS A 191 -13.87 5.93 -12.69
N TRP A 192 -12.70 5.43 -13.11
CA TRP A 192 -11.41 6.05 -12.77
C TRP A 192 -10.48 6.33 -13.96
N LYS A 193 -10.88 5.99 -15.19
CA LYS A 193 -10.15 6.25 -16.45
C LYS A 193 -8.76 5.58 -16.56
N THR A 194 -8.30 4.89 -15.52
CA THR A 194 -7.00 4.24 -15.41
C THR A 194 -7.13 2.90 -14.69
N ILE A 195 -6.19 2.01 -14.95
CA ILE A 195 -5.86 0.85 -14.12
C ILE A 195 -4.34 0.88 -13.94
N ASP A 196 -3.83 0.69 -12.73
CA ASP A 196 -2.40 0.75 -12.43
C ASP A 196 -1.80 -0.61 -12.13
N VAL A 197 -2.58 -1.49 -11.50
CA VAL A 197 -2.13 -2.82 -11.06
C VAL A 197 -3.16 -3.86 -11.43
N LEU A 198 -2.71 -4.98 -12.00
CA LEU A 198 -3.50 -6.20 -12.16
C LEU A 198 -2.96 -7.25 -11.19
N LEU A 199 -3.81 -7.70 -10.28
CA LEU A 199 -3.57 -8.81 -9.38
C LEU A 199 -4.41 -10.00 -9.83
N ASN A 200 -3.77 -10.93 -10.51
CA ASN A 200 -4.40 -12.16 -10.95
C ASN A 200 -4.38 -13.17 -9.79
N THR A 201 -5.53 -13.32 -9.11
CA THR A 201 -5.67 -14.26 -7.98
C THR A 201 -6.83 -15.25 -8.13
N ALA A 202 -7.67 -15.09 -9.17
CA ALA A 202 -8.70 -16.07 -9.50
C ALA A 202 -8.07 -17.45 -9.71
N ALA A 203 -8.59 -18.47 -9.02
CA ALA A 203 -8.08 -19.82 -9.15
C ALA A 203 -9.16 -20.83 -8.82
N THR A 204 -9.05 -22.00 -9.42
CA THR A 204 -9.84 -23.17 -9.05
C THR A 204 -8.96 -24.41 -8.98
N TYR A 205 -9.36 -25.37 -8.15
CA TYR A 205 -8.64 -26.64 -7.99
C TYR A 205 -9.56 -27.83 -8.29
N VAL A 206 -8.93 -28.94 -8.67
CA VAL A 206 -9.55 -30.26 -8.84
C VAL A 206 -8.69 -31.25 -8.07
N LEU A 207 -9.32 -32.13 -7.30
CA LEU A 207 -8.65 -33.23 -6.61
C LEU A 207 -8.85 -34.51 -7.41
N GLY A 208 -7.77 -35.25 -7.62
CA GLY A 208 -7.79 -36.53 -8.34
C GLY A 208 -6.40 -36.89 -8.83
N ASN A 209 -6.13 -38.19 -9.01
CA ASN A 209 -4.92 -38.62 -9.70
C ASN A 209 -5.09 -38.52 -11.23
N VAL A 210 -4.01 -38.73 -11.98
CA VAL A 210 -4.01 -38.57 -13.45
C VAL A 210 -5.04 -39.47 -14.17
N GLU A 211 -5.38 -40.62 -13.59
CA GLU A 211 -6.39 -41.55 -14.15
C GLU A 211 -7.83 -41.13 -13.83
N GLN A 212 -8.02 -40.28 -12.81
CA GLN A 212 -9.32 -39.85 -12.31
C GLN A 212 -9.76 -38.47 -12.83
N VAL A 213 -8.81 -37.61 -13.20
CA VAL A 213 -9.12 -36.24 -13.65
C VAL A 213 -9.56 -36.27 -15.11
N SER A 214 -10.81 -35.89 -15.36
CA SER A 214 -11.36 -35.81 -16.72
C SER A 214 -10.79 -34.64 -17.52
N ASP A 215 -10.89 -34.71 -18.85
CA ASP A 215 -10.47 -33.65 -19.77
C ASP A 215 -11.21 -32.34 -19.51
N GLU A 216 -12.48 -32.37 -19.10
CA GLU A 216 -13.25 -31.18 -18.74
C GLU A 216 -12.66 -30.50 -17.49
N ASN A 217 -12.23 -31.29 -16.51
CA ASN A 217 -11.59 -30.77 -15.31
C ASN A 217 -10.21 -30.18 -15.60
N TRP A 218 -9.43 -30.81 -16.48
CA TRP A 218 -8.17 -30.25 -16.98
C TRP A 218 -8.40 -28.91 -17.67
N SER A 219 -9.36 -28.88 -18.60
CA SER A 219 -9.72 -27.68 -19.36
C SER A 219 -10.14 -26.56 -18.42
N ARG A 220 -11.05 -26.84 -17.48
CA ARG A 220 -11.54 -25.85 -16.51
C ARG A 220 -10.43 -25.23 -15.67
N VAL A 221 -9.49 -26.05 -15.16
CA VAL A 221 -8.38 -25.55 -14.34
C VAL A 221 -7.42 -24.70 -15.17
N PHE A 222 -7.08 -25.14 -16.38
CA PHE A 222 -6.23 -24.35 -17.28
C PHE A 222 -6.92 -23.06 -17.74
N ASP A 223 -8.22 -23.11 -17.99
CA ASP A 223 -9.01 -21.97 -18.43
C ASP A 223 -9.05 -20.88 -17.37
N VAL A 224 -9.21 -21.23 -16.09
CA VAL A 224 -9.22 -20.25 -14.99
C VAL A 224 -7.78 -19.82 -14.63
N ASN A 225 -6.90 -20.77 -14.33
CA ASN A 225 -5.64 -20.51 -13.64
C ASN A 225 -4.51 -20.04 -14.59
N VAL A 226 -4.64 -20.29 -15.90
CA VAL A 226 -3.62 -19.94 -16.91
C VAL A 226 -4.20 -19.04 -17.98
N ARG A 227 -5.19 -19.52 -18.73
CA ARG A 227 -5.80 -18.76 -19.83
C ARG A 227 -6.46 -17.50 -19.30
N GLY A 228 -7.16 -17.55 -18.18
CA GLY A 228 -7.81 -16.40 -17.57
C GLY A 228 -6.82 -15.28 -17.24
N TYR A 229 -5.63 -15.62 -16.71
CA TYR A 229 -4.59 -14.63 -16.43
C TYR A 229 -4.04 -14.00 -17.71
N ALA A 230 -3.86 -14.81 -18.76
CA ALA A 230 -3.45 -14.33 -20.07
C ALA A 230 -4.50 -13.41 -20.71
N LEU A 231 -5.79 -13.71 -20.57
CA LEU A 231 -6.88 -12.88 -21.07
C LEU A 231 -6.99 -11.56 -20.30
N MET A 232 -6.92 -11.58 -18.97
CA MET A 232 -6.88 -10.35 -18.18
C MET A 232 -5.71 -9.45 -18.60
N ALA A 233 -4.53 -10.03 -18.78
CA ALA A 233 -3.36 -9.31 -19.27
C ALA A 233 -3.56 -8.78 -20.70
N LYS A 234 -4.19 -9.55 -21.61
CA LYS A 234 -4.53 -9.12 -22.98
C LYS A 234 -5.35 -7.83 -22.98
N TYR A 235 -6.31 -7.70 -22.07
CA TYR A 235 -7.21 -6.54 -22.01
C TYR A 235 -6.65 -5.35 -21.21
N ILE A 236 -5.81 -5.58 -20.21
CA ILE A 236 -5.23 -4.50 -19.39
C ILE A 236 -3.89 -3.99 -19.94
N ALA A 237 -3.08 -4.81 -20.59
CA ALA A 237 -1.79 -4.37 -21.12
C ALA A 237 -1.85 -3.18 -22.10
N PRO A 238 -2.86 -3.03 -22.98
CA PRO A 238 -2.99 -1.82 -23.81
C PRO A 238 -3.14 -0.53 -22.99
N ILE A 239 -3.84 -0.59 -21.86
CA ILE A 239 -4.00 0.53 -20.92
C ILE A 239 -2.63 0.90 -20.33
N PHE A 240 -1.89 -0.09 -19.83
CA PHE A 240 -0.55 0.11 -19.26
C PHE A 240 0.43 0.67 -20.29
N LYS A 241 0.40 0.18 -21.52
CA LYS A 241 1.23 0.68 -22.63
C LYS A 241 0.91 2.14 -22.95
N LYS A 242 -0.37 2.52 -22.98
CA LYS A 242 -0.79 3.92 -23.20
C LYS A 242 -0.36 4.84 -22.05
N GLN A 243 -0.39 4.33 -20.82
CA GLN A 243 0.03 5.04 -19.60
C GLN A 243 1.56 5.10 -19.43
N ASN A 244 2.30 4.26 -20.17
CA ASN A 244 3.73 4.02 -19.97
C ASN A 244 4.07 3.59 -18.52
N SER A 245 3.16 2.86 -17.87
CA SER A 245 3.31 2.37 -16.49
C SER A 245 2.26 1.30 -16.18
N GLY A 246 2.61 0.35 -15.33
CA GLY A 246 1.70 -0.67 -14.82
C GLY A 246 2.44 -1.81 -14.12
N SER A 247 1.72 -2.57 -13.29
CA SER A 247 2.25 -3.75 -12.60
C SER A 247 1.29 -4.93 -12.74
N ILE A 248 1.82 -6.12 -13.06
CA ILE A 248 1.04 -7.37 -13.11
C ILE A 248 1.66 -8.33 -12.09
N VAL A 249 0.83 -8.88 -11.21
CA VAL A 249 1.22 -9.96 -10.28
C VAL A 249 0.31 -11.15 -10.54
N ASN A 250 0.90 -12.30 -10.85
CA ASN A 250 0.20 -13.57 -11.01
C ASN A 250 0.41 -14.44 -9.77
N MET A 251 -0.68 -14.92 -9.17
CA MET A 251 -0.61 -15.81 -8.02
C MET A 251 -0.44 -17.27 -8.47
N GLY A 252 0.76 -17.83 -8.30
CA GLY A 252 1.01 -19.25 -8.45
C GLY A 252 0.98 -19.94 -7.09
N SER A 253 -0.22 -20.29 -6.60
CA SER A 253 -0.34 -21.04 -5.34
C SER A 253 0.21 -22.46 -5.50
N ILE A 254 0.96 -22.93 -4.51
CA ILE A 254 1.46 -24.32 -4.38
C ILE A 254 0.54 -25.08 -3.42
#